data_AF-A0A1Z9KCJ1-F1
#
_entry.id   AF-A0A1Z9KCJ1-F1
#
_cell.length_a   1.000
_cell.length_b   1.000
_cell.length_c   1.000
_cell.angle_alpha   90.00
_cell.angle_beta   90.00
_cell.angle_gamma   90.00
#
_symmetry.space_group_name_H-M   'P 1'
#
loop_
_entity.id
_entity.type
_entity.pdbx_description
1 polymer ?
#
loop_
_entity_poly.entity_id
_entity_poly.type
_entity_poly.pdbx_seq_one_letter_code
_entity_poly.pdbx_strand_id
1 'polypeptide(L)'
;MLNNSQVEYDTIIPNNVSLSSDKKVLKALERWHPGYIDWWKDLGPVGFQDMLVYLRTAINVDKDGWATFDYVKMPEYRWGILLAPQKEGRTIPFGDHIGEPVWQEVPGEYRSMLRRLIVIQGDTEPASIEQQRFLGSTAPSLYDMRNLFQVNVEEGRHLWAMVYLLQKYFGSDGREEANELLKRQSGSEDAPRMLGAFNESTPDWLSFFMFTAFTDRDGKMQLEALAQSGFDPLSRTCRFMLTEEAHHMFVGENGVRRVIKKTCEMMNKAGISNPYDISKIRELGVIDLPTIQKKINL
;
A
#
# COMPACT_ATOMS: atom_id res chain seq x y z
N MET A 1 -6.07 -30.56 5.60
CA MET A 1 -5.72 -29.13 5.64
C MET A 1 -5.00 -28.81 4.34
N LEU A 2 -5.56 -27.95 3.50
CA LEU A 2 -4.80 -27.37 2.37
C LEU A 2 -3.80 -26.39 2.99
N ASN A 3 -2.51 -26.70 2.88
CA ASN A 3 -1.45 -25.86 3.43
C ASN A 3 -1.20 -24.65 2.52
N ASN A 4 -2.13 -23.68 2.51
CA ASN A 4 -2.08 -22.49 1.66
C ASN A 4 -1.10 -21.41 2.17
N SER A 5 -0.12 -21.78 2.99
CA SER A 5 0.87 -20.82 3.48
C SER A 5 1.96 -20.54 2.45
N GLN A 6 2.34 -21.54 1.65
CA GLN A 6 3.41 -21.40 0.68
C GLN A 6 2.94 -20.71 -0.61
N VAL A 7 3.75 -19.78 -1.12
CA VAL A 7 3.50 -19.10 -2.40
C VAL A 7 3.91 -19.99 -3.57
N GLU A 8 2.98 -20.16 -4.50
CA GLU A 8 3.14 -20.84 -5.78
C GLU A 8 3.69 -19.88 -6.84
N TYR A 9 4.62 -20.38 -7.65
CA TYR A 9 5.28 -19.65 -8.75
C TYR A 9 5.01 -20.32 -10.12
N ASP A 10 3.93 -21.09 -10.20
CA ASP A 10 3.50 -21.83 -11.39
C ASP A 10 2.85 -20.92 -12.46
N THR A 11 2.58 -19.65 -12.12
CA THR A 11 2.15 -18.60 -13.04
C THR A 11 3.09 -17.40 -12.99
N ILE A 12 2.88 -16.45 -13.91
CA ILE A 12 3.59 -15.16 -13.85
C ILE A 12 3.23 -14.33 -12.60
N ILE A 13 2.11 -14.62 -11.94
CA ILE A 13 1.61 -13.94 -10.73
C ILE A 13 1.82 -14.89 -9.53
N PRO A 14 2.81 -14.65 -8.65
CA PRO A 14 2.98 -15.45 -7.46
C PRO A 14 1.73 -15.41 -6.59
N ASN A 15 1.29 -16.53 -6.02
CA ASN A 15 0.05 -16.53 -5.25
C ASN A 15 -0.05 -17.70 -4.26
N ASN A 16 -1.00 -17.64 -3.32
CA ASN A 16 -1.33 -18.77 -2.44
C ASN A 16 -2.84 -19.12 -2.49
N VAL A 17 -3.47 -18.85 -3.64
CA VAL A 17 -4.90 -19.02 -3.89
C VAL A 17 -5.19 -20.05 -4.99
N SER A 18 -4.17 -20.82 -5.38
CA SER A 18 -4.23 -21.83 -6.45
C SER A 18 -4.72 -21.25 -7.78
N LEU A 19 -4.16 -20.10 -8.17
CA LEU A 19 -4.63 -19.32 -9.32
C LEU A 19 -4.59 -20.11 -10.63
N SER A 20 -3.64 -21.04 -10.80
CA SER A 20 -3.54 -21.93 -11.97
C SER A 20 -4.76 -22.85 -12.16
N SER A 21 -5.47 -23.15 -11.07
CA SER A 21 -6.70 -23.94 -11.09
C SER A 21 -7.92 -23.12 -11.51
N ASP A 22 -7.90 -21.80 -11.32
CA ASP A 22 -8.95 -20.88 -11.78
C ASP A 22 -8.55 -20.18 -13.09
N LYS A 23 -8.66 -20.93 -14.20
CA LYS A 23 -8.30 -20.44 -15.54
C LYS A 23 -9.03 -19.16 -15.96
N LYS A 24 -10.24 -18.93 -15.42
CA LYS A 24 -11.04 -17.74 -15.78
C LYS A 24 -10.45 -16.50 -15.13
N VAL A 25 -10.10 -16.57 -13.85
CA VAL A 25 -9.52 -15.45 -13.11
C VAL A 25 -8.08 -15.22 -13.53
N LEU A 26 -7.28 -16.28 -13.70
CA LEU A 26 -5.92 -16.17 -14.21
C LEU A 26 -5.89 -15.39 -15.54
N LYS A 27 -6.69 -15.82 -16.53
CA LYS A 27 -6.76 -15.12 -17.83
C LYS A 27 -7.19 -13.66 -17.72
N ALA A 28 -8.07 -13.35 -16.77
CA ALA A 28 -8.54 -11.98 -16.57
C ALA A 28 -7.42 -11.09 -15.96
N LEU A 29 -6.67 -11.61 -14.98
CA LEU A 29 -5.53 -10.92 -14.39
C LEU A 29 -4.37 -10.76 -15.40
N GLU A 30 -4.06 -11.80 -16.18
CA GLU A 30 -3.06 -11.73 -17.25
C GLU A 30 -3.42 -10.71 -18.33
N ARG A 31 -4.71 -10.48 -18.58
CA ARG A 31 -5.18 -9.43 -19.51
C ARG A 31 -5.05 -8.03 -18.91
N TRP A 32 -5.23 -7.89 -17.60
CA TRP A 32 -5.11 -6.61 -16.90
C TRP A 32 -3.65 -6.20 -16.67
N HIS A 33 -2.77 -7.19 -16.44
CA HIS A 33 -1.36 -7.01 -16.09
C HIS A 33 -0.58 -6.05 -17.02
N PRO A 34 -0.66 -6.14 -18.36
CA PRO A 34 0.04 -5.18 -19.23
C PRO A 34 -0.35 -3.73 -18.97
N GLY A 35 -1.65 -3.46 -18.76
CA GLY A 35 -2.13 -2.10 -18.43
C GLY A 35 -1.64 -1.61 -17.08
N TYR A 36 -1.48 -2.50 -16.10
CA TYR A 36 -0.84 -2.17 -14.82
C TYR A 36 0.64 -1.81 -15.00
N ILE A 37 1.37 -2.55 -15.84
CA ILE A 37 2.79 -2.25 -16.10
C ILE A 37 2.97 -0.93 -16.86
N ASP A 38 2.07 -0.64 -17.81
CA ASP A 38 2.06 0.66 -18.49
C ASP A 38 1.77 1.78 -17.50
N TRP A 39 0.75 1.63 -16.65
CA TRP A 39 0.47 2.56 -15.55
C TRP A 39 1.68 2.74 -14.61
N TRP A 40 2.37 1.65 -14.22
CA TRP A 40 3.53 1.72 -13.34
C TRP A 40 4.69 2.49 -13.97
N LYS A 41 4.94 2.30 -15.27
CA LYS A 41 5.98 3.03 -15.99
C LYS A 41 5.64 4.52 -16.14
N ASP A 42 4.37 4.81 -16.38
CA ASP A 42 3.89 6.17 -16.64
C ASP A 42 3.70 6.99 -15.37
N LEU A 43 3.30 6.37 -14.26
CA LEU A 43 2.86 7.04 -13.03
C LEU A 43 3.58 6.57 -11.76
N GLY A 44 4.40 5.52 -11.84
CA GLY A 44 5.31 5.11 -10.77
C GLY A 44 6.58 5.98 -10.67
N PRO A 45 7.60 5.52 -9.92
CA PRO A 45 8.81 6.31 -9.63
C PRO A 45 9.55 6.82 -10.87
N VAL A 46 9.63 8.15 -11.00
CA VAL A 46 10.12 8.83 -12.20
C VAL A 46 11.65 8.71 -12.31
N GLY A 47 12.13 8.14 -13.42
CA GLY A 47 13.56 8.00 -13.70
C GLY A 47 14.23 6.76 -13.08
N PHE A 48 13.47 5.87 -12.44
CA PHE A 48 14.02 4.70 -11.72
C PHE A 48 13.59 3.34 -12.27
N GLN A 49 12.92 3.32 -13.43
CA GLN A 49 12.34 2.09 -14.02
C GLN A 49 13.40 1.01 -14.33
N ASP A 50 14.60 1.41 -14.74
CA ASP A 50 15.71 0.51 -15.07
C ASP A 50 16.69 0.25 -13.92
N MET A 51 16.46 0.85 -12.75
CA MET A 51 17.36 0.74 -11.61
C MET A 51 17.15 -0.59 -10.88
N LEU A 52 18.25 -1.27 -10.56
CA LEU A 52 18.23 -2.39 -9.63
C LEU A 52 18.07 -1.86 -8.21
N VAL A 53 16.95 -2.19 -7.58
CA VAL A 53 16.64 -1.79 -6.20
C VAL A 53 16.60 -3.03 -5.32
N TYR A 54 17.27 -2.96 -4.17
CA TYR A 54 17.24 -4.04 -3.18
C TYR A 54 15.91 -4.02 -2.44
N LEU A 55 14.97 -4.87 -2.86
CA LEU A 55 13.58 -4.88 -2.40
C LEU A 55 13.24 -6.21 -1.72
N ARG A 56 12.32 -6.12 -0.77
CA ARG A 56 11.66 -7.27 -0.16
C ARG A 56 10.55 -7.74 -1.08
N THR A 57 10.42 -9.06 -1.29
CA THR A 57 9.29 -9.69 -1.97
C THR A 57 8.73 -10.82 -1.10
N ALA A 58 7.41 -10.85 -0.95
CA ALA A 58 6.70 -11.86 -0.18
C ALA A 58 6.76 -13.24 -0.86
N ILE A 59 7.12 -14.27 -0.11
CA ILE A 59 7.27 -15.68 -0.56
C ILE A 59 6.47 -16.67 0.29
N ASN A 60 5.89 -16.22 1.41
CA ASN A 60 5.04 -17.00 2.32
C ASN A 60 4.09 -16.02 3.04
N VAL A 61 2.99 -16.53 3.61
CA VAL A 61 2.02 -15.75 4.41
C VAL A 61 2.06 -16.06 5.91
N ASP A 62 2.88 -17.02 6.33
CA ASP A 62 3.14 -17.31 7.75
C ASP A 62 4.05 -16.24 8.39
N LYS A 63 4.04 -16.14 9.72
CA LYS A 63 4.79 -15.10 10.45
C LYS A 63 6.31 -15.20 10.29
N ASP A 64 6.84 -16.40 10.07
CA ASP A 64 8.27 -16.67 9.97
C ASP A 64 8.71 -16.83 8.52
N GLY A 65 9.75 -16.09 8.09
CA GLY A 65 10.35 -16.25 6.76
C GLY A 65 9.43 -15.87 5.60
N TRP A 66 8.54 -14.89 5.80
CA TRP A 66 7.52 -14.51 4.83
C TRP A 66 8.04 -13.81 3.57
N ALA A 67 9.29 -13.35 3.57
CA ALA A 67 9.84 -12.60 2.45
C ALA A 67 11.33 -12.88 2.22
N THR A 68 11.74 -12.67 0.97
CA THR A 68 13.14 -12.62 0.54
C THR A 68 13.54 -11.20 0.17
N PHE A 69 14.84 -10.91 0.13
CA PHE A 69 15.37 -9.66 -0.38
C PHE A 69 16.30 -9.94 -1.57
N ASP A 70 16.13 -9.19 -2.65
CA ASP A 70 17.03 -9.24 -3.80
C ASP A 70 17.02 -7.92 -4.58
N TYR A 71 17.98 -7.75 -5.48
CA TYR A 71 17.99 -6.66 -6.45
C TYR A 71 17.05 -6.98 -7.62
N VAL A 72 16.10 -6.07 -7.86
CA VAL A 72 15.14 -6.22 -8.95
C VAL A 72 14.87 -4.85 -9.58
N LYS A 73 14.61 -4.83 -10.89
CA LYS A 73 14.02 -3.66 -11.53
C LYS A 73 12.56 -3.58 -11.13
N MET A 74 12.08 -2.44 -10.66
CA MET A 74 10.70 -2.35 -10.14
C MET A 74 9.62 -2.84 -11.14
N PRO A 75 9.68 -2.57 -12.46
CA PRO A 75 8.74 -3.15 -13.44
C PRO A 75 8.74 -4.68 -13.53
N GLU A 76 9.80 -5.33 -13.05
CA GLU A 76 9.95 -6.79 -12.99
C GLU A 76 9.62 -7.34 -11.60
N TYR A 77 9.19 -6.48 -10.67
CA TYR A 77 8.78 -6.90 -9.33
C TYR A 77 7.67 -7.95 -9.42
N ARG A 78 7.76 -8.96 -8.56
CA ARG A 78 6.83 -10.09 -8.58
C ARG A 78 5.60 -9.79 -7.72
N TRP A 79 4.70 -8.93 -8.20
CA TRP A 79 3.45 -8.59 -7.51
C TRP A 79 2.55 -9.83 -7.38
N GLY A 80 2.40 -10.30 -6.14
CA GLY A 80 1.65 -11.52 -5.84
C GLY A 80 0.30 -11.30 -5.16
N ILE A 81 -0.56 -12.32 -5.26
CA ILE A 81 -1.88 -12.38 -4.62
C ILE A 81 -1.80 -13.29 -3.39
N LEU A 82 -1.77 -12.66 -2.22
CA LEU A 82 -1.48 -13.32 -0.95
C LEU A 82 -2.61 -13.08 0.05
N LEU A 83 -3.21 -14.16 0.52
CA LEU A 83 -4.25 -14.15 1.54
C LEU A 83 -3.75 -14.84 2.80
N ALA A 84 -4.06 -14.30 3.97
CA ALA A 84 -3.82 -15.02 5.23
C ALA A 84 -4.45 -16.42 5.21
N PRO A 85 -3.90 -17.42 5.92
CA PRO A 85 -4.45 -18.77 5.95
C PRO A 85 -5.93 -18.80 6.36
N GLN A 86 -6.70 -19.67 5.71
CA GLN A 86 -8.10 -19.87 6.06
C GLN A 86 -8.22 -20.57 7.42
N LYS A 87 -9.12 -20.09 8.28
CA LYS A 87 -9.42 -20.71 9.57
C LYS A 87 -10.69 -21.55 9.46
N GLU A 88 -10.57 -22.85 9.71
CA GLU A 88 -11.72 -23.76 9.76
C GLU A 88 -12.70 -23.33 10.86
N GLY A 89 -14.00 -23.39 10.56
CA GLY A 89 -15.06 -23.00 11.50
C GLY A 89 -15.09 -21.52 11.88
N ARG A 90 -14.46 -20.63 11.10
CA ARG A 90 -14.57 -19.18 11.34
C ARG A 90 -16.03 -18.72 11.19
N THR A 91 -16.50 -17.96 12.17
CA THR A 91 -17.83 -17.33 12.17
C THR A 91 -17.72 -15.81 12.06
N ILE A 92 -18.83 -15.19 11.64
CA ILE A 92 -18.96 -13.74 11.52
C ILE A 92 -18.96 -13.12 12.93
N PRO A 93 -18.09 -12.14 13.23
CA PRO A 93 -17.87 -11.69 14.60
C PRO A 93 -18.82 -10.59 15.10
N PHE A 94 -19.64 -9.97 14.23
CA PHE A 94 -20.52 -8.86 14.61
C PHE A 94 -21.72 -8.71 13.66
N GLY A 95 -22.66 -7.83 14.03
CA GLY A 95 -23.82 -7.45 13.22
C GLY A 95 -24.94 -8.50 13.22
N ASP A 96 -25.84 -8.40 12.25
CA ASP A 96 -27.06 -9.21 12.18
C ASP A 96 -26.78 -10.71 11.97
N HIS A 97 -25.65 -11.04 11.33
CA HIS A 97 -25.21 -12.41 11.05
C HIS A 97 -24.21 -12.95 12.07
N ILE A 98 -24.11 -12.35 13.26
CA ILE A 98 -23.14 -12.77 14.28
C ILE A 98 -23.28 -14.27 14.61
N GLY A 99 -22.15 -14.99 14.59
CA GLY A 99 -22.10 -16.42 14.87
C GLY A 99 -22.39 -17.33 13.67
N GLU A 100 -22.89 -16.79 12.55
CA GLU A 100 -23.04 -17.56 11.31
C GLU A 100 -21.67 -17.86 10.67
N PRO A 101 -21.55 -18.91 9.83
CA PRO A 101 -20.34 -19.16 9.05
C PRO A 101 -19.97 -17.98 8.15
N VAL A 102 -18.68 -17.68 8.04
CA VAL A 102 -18.19 -16.64 7.13
C VAL A 102 -18.44 -17.00 5.67
N TRP A 103 -18.70 -15.99 4.84
CA TRP A 103 -19.00 -16.16 3.44
C TRP A 103 -17.73 -16.31 2.60
N GLN A 104 -17.69 -17.34 1.77
CA GLN A 104 -16.63 -17.55 0.77
C GLN A 104 -16.98 -16.93 -0.59
N GLU A 105 -18.26 -16.66 -0.82
CA GLU A 105 -18.81 -15.95 -1.97
C GLU A 105 -19.58 -14.74 -1.48
N VAL A 106 -19.76 -13.73 -2.34
CA VAL A 106 -20.43 -12.49 -1.97
C VAL A 106 -21.95 -12.69 -1.94
N PRO A 107 -22.65 -12.49 -0.81
CA PRO A 107 -24.11 -12.53 -0.77
C PRO A 107 -24.70 -11.48 -1.71
N GLY A 108 -25.75 -11.85 -2.45
CA GLY A 108 -26.34 -11.01 -3.49
C GLY A 108 -26.79 -9.63 -2.98
N GLU A 109 -27.38 -9.60 -1.77
CA GLU A 109 -27.84 -8.38 -1.11
C GLU A 109 -26.71 -7.39 -0.77
N TYR A 110 -25.49 -7.87 -0.53
CA TYR A 110 -24.33 -7.03 -0.15
C TYR A 110 -23.38 -6.76 -1.30
N ARG A 111 -23.67 -7.27 -2.50
CA ARG A 111 -22.75 -7.24 -3.64
C ARG A 111 -22.31 -5.83 -4.05
N SER A 112 -23.23 -4.88 -4.15
CA SER A 112 -22.89 -3.50 -4.54
C SER A 112 -22.07 -2.80 -3.46
N MET A 113 -22.44 -3.00 -2.19
CA MET A 113 -21.75 -2.41 -1.03
C MET A 113 -20.32 -2.93 -0.89
N LEU A 114 -20.13 -4.26 -0.91
CA LEU A 114 -18.81 -4.88 -0.81
C LEU A 114 -17.92 -4.49 -2.00
N ARG A 115 -18.48 -4.42 -3.22
CA ARG A 115 -17.75 -3.92 -4.39
C ARG A 115 -17.25 -2.51 -4.13
N ARG A 116 -18.13 -1.60 -3.71
CA ARG A 116 -17.77 -0.19 -3.45
C ARG A 116 -16.66 -0.07 -2.40
N LEU A 117 -16.74 -0.84 -1.30
CA LEU A 117 -15.69 -0.83 -0.27
C LEU A 117 -14.34 -1.29 -0.81
N ILE A 118 -14.32 -2.38 -1.58
CA ILE A 118 -13.09 -2.90 -2.21
C ILE A 118 -12.52 -1.90 -3.22
N VAL A 119 -13.36 -1.20 -3.98
CA VAL A 119 -12.91 -0.18 -4.94
C VAL A 119 -12.34 1.03 -4.22
N ILE A 120 -12.99 1.53 -3.17
CA ILE A 120 -12.50 2.69 -2.41
C ILE A 120 -11.14 2.37 -1.79
N GLN A 121 -10.98 1.21 -1.14
CA GLN A 121 -9.68 0.77 -0.62
C GLN A 121 -8.67 0.59 -1.76
N GLY A 122 -9.06 -0.07 -2.85
CA GLY A 122 -8.15 -0.28 -3.98
C GLY A 122 -7.70 1.01 -4.68
N ASP A 123 -8.46 2.10 -4.56
CA ASP A 123 -8.17 3.38 -5.22
C ASP A 123 -7.10 4.19 -4.49
N THR A 124 -6.90 3.97 -3.18
CA THR A 124 -5.87 4.66 -2.39
C THR A 124 -4.47 4.20 -2.73
N GLU A 125 -4.32 2.93 -3.09
CA GLU A 125 -3.02 2.29 -3.25
C GLU A 125 -2.23 2.84 -4.46
N PRO A 126 -2.81 2.93 -5.69
CA PRO A 126 -2.12 3.60 -6.78
C PRO A 126 -2.04 5.11 -6.61
N ALA A 127 -2.95 5.72 -5.85
CA ALA A 127 -2.91 7.16 -5.58
C ALA A 127 -1.68 7.56 -4.77
N SER A 128 -1.32 6.79 -3.73
CA SER A 128 -0.13 7.07 -2.92
C SER A 128 1.15 7.00 -3.77
N ILE A 129 1.23 6.03 -4.70
CA ILE A 129 2.34 5.90 -5.65
C ILE A 129 2.42 7.15 -6.55
N GLU A 130 1.30 7.58 -7.10
CA GLU A 130 1.21 8.78 -7.95
C GLU A 130 1.65 10.05 -7.21
N GLN A 131 1.22 10.22 -5.95
CA GLN A 131 1.60 11.36 -5.13
C GLN A 131 3.10 11.42 -4.83
N GLN A 132 3.74 10.25 -4.74
CA GLN A 132 5.12 10.09 -4.26
C GLN A 132 6.16 9.97 -5.39
N ARG A 133 5.71 9.84 -6.64
CA ARG A 133 6.52 9.44 -7.81
C ARG A 133 7.77 10.27 -8.09
N PHE A 134 7.83 11.53 -7.64
CA PHE A 134 8.96 12.44 -7.88
C PHE A 134 10.01 12.43 -6.76
N LEU A 135 9.70 11.86 -5.59
CA LEU A 135 10.52 11.96 -4.39
C LEU A 135 11.90 11.30 -4.53
N GLY A 136 12.02 10.27 -5.38
CA GLY A 136 13.30 9.58 -5.63
C GLY A 136 14.42 10.52 -6.09
N SER A 137 14.09 11.60 -6.81
CA SER A 137 15.07 12.58 -7.32
C SER A 137 15.73 13.42 -6.22
N THR A 138 15.10 13.53 -5.05
CA THR A 138 15.56 14.34 -3.92
C THR A 138 15.80 13.49 -2.67
N ALA A 139 15.98 12.18 -2.85
CA ALA A 139 16.15 11.26 -1.73
C ALA A 139 17.33 11.66 -0.83
N PRO A 140 17.12 11.79 0.50
CA PRO A 140 18.17 12.25 1.41
C PRO A 140 19.25 11.18 1.65
N SER A 141 19.00 9.93 1.24
CA SER A 141 19.98 8.85 1.22
C SER A 141 19.49 7.68 0.34
N LEU A 142 20.39 6.75 0.00
CA LEU A 142 20.00 5.49 -0.65
C LEU A 142 19.08 4.63 0.25
N TYR A 143 19.23 4.73 1.57
CA TYR A 143 18.35 4.04 2.52
C TYR A 143 16.91 4.57 2.42
N ASP A 144 16.74 5.88 2.39
CA ASP A 144 15.44 6.52 2.27
C ASP A 144 14.81 6.26 0.90
N MET A 145 15.61 6.34 -0.17
CA MET A 145 15.19 6.00 -1.53
C MET A 145 14.69 4.54 -1.63
N ARG A 146 15.41 3.59 -1.05
CA ARG A 146 15.03 2.17 -1.06
C ARG A 146 13.76 1.91 -0.23
N ASN A 147 13.54 2.65 0.86
CA ASN A 147 12.29 2.54 1.63
C ASN A 147 11.10 3.14 0.88
N LEU A 148 11.26 4.29 0.22
CA LEU A 148 10.25 4.85 -0.67
C LEU A 148 9.84 3.82 -1.74
N PHE A 149 10.82 3.24 -2.43
CA PHE A 149 10.53 2.24 -3.47
C PHE A 149 9.92 0.96 -2.90
N GLN A 150 10.25 0.56 -1.67
CA GLN A 150 9.55 -0.54 -1.01
C GLN A 150 8.08 -0.24 -0.79
N VAL A 151 7.77 0.93 -0.21
CA VAL A 151 6.39 1.38 -0.03
C VAL A 151 5.68 1.36 -1.38
N ASN A 152 6.28 1.93 -2.44
CA ASN A 152 5.62 1.98 -3.74
C ASN A 152 5.32 0.58 -4.33
N VAL A 153 6.22 -0.40 -4.23
CA VAL A 153 5.91 -1.75 -4.74
C VAL A 153 4.91 -2.50 -3.86
N GLU A 154 4.89 -2.24 -2.55
CA GLU A 154 3.92 -2.83 -1.61
C GLU A 154 2.52 -2.25 -1.83
N GLU A 155 2.38 -0.93 -2.02
CA GLU A 155 1.12 -0.31 -2.44
C GLU A 155 0.67 -0.79 -3.83
N GLY A 156 1.63 -1.04 -4.73
CA GLY A 156 1.34 -1.67 -6.01
C GLY A 156 0.71 -3.05 -5.81
N ARG A 157 1.24 -3.84 -4.86
CA ARG A 157 0.72 -5.16 -4.50
C ARG A 157 -0.65 -5.07 -3.82
N HIS A 158 -0.91 -4.02 -3.05
CA HIS A 158 -2.21 -3.75 -2.44
C HIS A 158 -3.30 -3.55 -3.51
N LEU A 159 -2.99 -2.81 -4.58
CA LEU A 159 -3.88 -2.70 -5.74
C LEU A 159 -4.17 -4.08 -6.37
N TRP A 160 -3.13 -4.88 -6.60
CA TRP A 160 -3.29 -6.27 -7.10
C TRP A 160 -4.21 -7.11 -6.21
N ALA A 161 -4.13 -6.93 -4.90
CA ALA A 161 -4.96 -7.65 -3.94
C ALA A 161 -6.45 -7.31 -4.09
N MET A 162 -6.78 -6.02 -4.23
CA MET A 162 -8.16 -5.57 -4.46
C MET A 162 -8.67 -5.96 -5.85
N VAL A 163 -7.82 -5.83 -6.88
CA VAL A 163 -8.15 -6.25 -8.25
C VAL A 163 -8.44 -7.74 -8.33
N TYR A 164 -7.69 -8.59 -7.62
CA TYR A 164 -7.99 -10.02 -7.51
C TYR A 164 -9.40 -10.25 -6.96
N LEU A 165 -9.77 -9.61 -5.85
CA LEU A 165 -11.09 -9.76 -5.26
C LEU A 165 -12.19 -9.33 -6.23
N LEU A 166 -11.99 -8.19 -6.90
CA LEU A 166 -12.92 -7.67 -7.92
C LEU A 166 -13.11 -8.68 -9.06
N GLN A 167 -12.02 -9.18 -9.66
CA GLN A 167 -12.10 -10.08 -10.80
C GLN A 167 -12.63 -11.47 -10.44
N LYS A 168 -12.29 -11.99 -9.26
CA LYS A 168 -12.74 -13.30 -8.76
C LYS A 168 -14.22 -13.32 -8.39
N TYR A 169 -14.68 -12.32 -7.63
CA TYR A 169 -15.99 -12.38 -6.96
C TYR A 169 -17.05 -11.45 -7.56
N PHE A 170 -16.65 -10.43 -8.34
CA PHE A 170 -17.56 -9.38 -8.84
C PHE A 170 -17.85 -9.43 -10.35
N GLY A 171 -17.35 -10.44 -11.07
CA GLY A 171 -17.80 -10.72 -12.44
C GLY A 171 -17.43 -9.63 -13.45
N SER A 172 -18.37 -9.23 -14.32
CA SER A 172 -18.17 -8.14 -15.30
C SER A 172 -17.81 -6.83 -14.62
N ASP A 173 -18.61 -6.46 -13.62
CA ASP A 173 -18.49 -5.17 -12.95
C ASP A 173 -17.15 -5.09 -12.22
N GLY A 174 -16.70 -6.20 -11.60
CA GLY A 174 -15.36 -6.26 -11.00
C GLY A 174 -14.23 -6.05 -12.00
N ARG A 175 -14.36 -6.53 -13.24
CA ARG A 175 -13.36 -6.29 -14.29
C ARG A 175 -13.38 -4.83 -14.77
N GLU A 176 -14.55 -4.20 -14.82
CA GLU A 176 -14.68 -2.80 -15.15
C GLU A 176 -14.03 -1.92 -14.09
N GLU A 177 -14.37 -2.13 -12.81
CA GLU A 177 -13.77 -1.42 -11.68
C GLU A 177 -12.24 -1.56 -11.63
N ALA A 178 -11.72 -2.77 -11.92
CA ALA A 178 -10.27 -3.00 -12.00
C ALA A 178 -9.59 -2.14 -13.09
N ASN A 179 -10.26 -1.91 -14.22
CA ASN A 179 -9.73 -1.01 -15.26
C ASN A 179 -9.88 0.46 -14.86
N GLU A 180 -11.00 0.84 -14.25
CA GLU A 180 -11.22 2.22 -13.79
C GLU A 180 -10.22 2.64 -12.70
N LEU A 181 -9.76 1.71 -11.87
CA LEU A 181 -8.68 1.94 -10.90
C LEU A 181 -7.36 2.42 -11.53
N LEU A 182 -7.08 2.05 -12.78
CA LEU A 182 -5.90 2.52 -13.53
C LEU A 182 -6.15 3.80 -14.32
N LYS A 183 -7.41 4.18 -14.54
CA LYS A 183 -7.77 5.39 -15.29
C LYS A 183 -7.81 6.64 -14.42
N ARG A 184 -8.27 6.50 -13.18
CA ARG A 184 -8.22 7.60 -12.20
C ARG A 184 -6.77 7.93 -11.86
N GLN A 185 -6.48 9.20 -11.62
CA GLN A 185 -5.15 9.70 -11.33
C GLN A 185 -5.20 10.78 -10.26
N SER A 186 -4.26 10.75 -9.33
CA SER A 186 -4.14 11.73 -8.24
C SER A 186 -3.99 13.14 -8.81
N GLY A 187 -4.89 14.04 -8.41
CA GLY A 187 -4.88 15.45 -8.81
C GLY A 187 -5.36 15.74 -10.24
N SER A 188 -5.91 14.75 -10.94
CA SER A 188 -6.49 14.94 -12.28
C SER A 188 -7.79 15.75 -12.23
N GLU A 189 -7.96 16.70 -13.15
CA GLU A 189 -9.21 17.47 -13.31
C GLU A 189 -10.34 16.62 -13.90
N ASP A 190 -10.01 15.70 -14.81
CA ASP A 190 -10.99 14.89 -15.53
C ASP A 190 -11.36 13.60 -14.79
N ALA A 191 -10.38 12.95 -14.17
CA ALA A 191 -10.54 11.65 -13.52
C ALA A 191 -9.75 11.56 -12.21
N PRO A 192 -10.11 12.36 -11.18
CA PRO A 192 -9.42 12.34 -9.89
C PRO A 192 -9.60 11.01 -9.15
N ARG A 193 -8.74 10.78 -8.14
CA ARG A 193 -8.93 9.72 -7.14
C ARG A 193 -10.17 9.98 -6.29
N MET A 194 -10.73 8.94 -5.70
CA MET A 194 -12.03 9.00 -5.03
C MET A 194 -12.01 9.80 -3.72
N LEU A 195 -10.87 9.87 -3.04
CA LEU A 195 -10.71 10.53 -1.74
C LEU A 195 -9.84 11.78 -1.88
N GLY A 196 -10.25 12.88 -1.24
CA GLY A 196 -9.57 14.18 -1.35
C GLY A 196 -8.09 14.13 -0.96
N ALA A 197 -7.77 13.51 0.19
CA ALA A 197 -6.39 13.39 0.67
C ALA A 197 -5.44 12.67 -0.32
N PHE A 198 -5.99 11.80 -1.16
CA PHE A 198 -5.26 11.05 -2.19
C PHE A 198 -5.19 11.80 -3.54
N ASN A 199 -5.70 13.04 -3.61
CA ASN A 199 -5.48 13.97 -4.72
C ASN A 199 -4.54 15.13 -4.33
N GLU A 200 -4.15 15.24 -3.06
CA GLU A 200 -3.22 16.27 -2.60
C GLU A 200 -1.79 15.97 -3.04
N SER A 201 -0.95 17.00 -3.11
CA SER A 201 0.47 16.78 -3.42
C SER A 201 1.24 16.19 -2.22
N THR A 202 2.21 15.32 -2.47
CA THR A 202 3.29 14.99 -1.51
C THR A 202 4.60 15.64 -1.98
N PRO A 203 4.79 16.94 -1.71
CA PRO A 203 5.79 17.75 -2.42
C PRO A 203 7.22 17.57 -1.93
N ASP A 204 7.42 17.04 -0.73
CA ASP A 204 8.72 16.95 -0.07
C ASP A 204 8.81 15.71 0.84
N TRP A 205 10.03 15.34 1.23
CA TRP A 205 10.29 14.16 2.06
C TRP A 205 9.69 14.27 3.46
N LEU A 206 9.54 15.49 4.01
CA LEU A 206 8.87 15.64 5.31
C LEU A 206 7.39 15.32 5.15
N SER A 207 6.74 15.79 4.08
CA SER A 207 5.37 15.40 3.74
C SER A 207 5.22 13.89 3.53
N PHE A 208 6.15 13.23 2.85
CA PHE A 208 6.14 11.76 2.70
C PHE A 208 6.23 11.03 4.05
N PHE A 209 7.12 11.46 4.94
CA PHE A 209 7.21 10.86 6.27
C PHE A 209 5.97 11.12 7.12
N MET A 210 5.31 12.28 6.99
CA MET A 210 4.02 12.52 7.64
C MET A 210 2.92 11.64 7.05
N PHE A 211 2.84 11.55 5.72
CA PHE A 211 1.86 10.73 5.01
C PHE A 211 1.93 9.27 5.47
N THR A 212 3.12 8.67 5.42
CA THR A 212 3.33 7.28 5.84
C THR A 212 3.17 7.07 7.35
N ALA A 213 3.25 8.11 8.17
CA ALA A 213 2.99 8.03 9.62
C ALA A 213 1.50 8.16 10.00
N PHE A 214 0.73 8.93 9.22
CA PHE A 214 -0.64 9.36 9.55
C PHE A 214 -1.69 8.92 8.52
N THR A 215 -1.46 9.11 7.22
CA THR A 215 -2.39 8.69 6.17
C THR A 215 -2.42 7.17 6.02
N ASP A 216 -1.26 6.53 5.95
CA ASP A 216 -1.16 5.05 5.93
C ASP A 216 -1.72 4.42 7.22
N ARG A 217 -1.75 5.20 8.31
CA ARG A 217 -2.41 4.78 9.55
C ARG A 217 -3.95 4.77 9.42
N ASP A 218 -4.55 5.63 8.60
CA ASP A 218 -5.96 5.45 8.22
C ASP A 218 -6.12 4.14 7.43
N GLY A 219 -5.25 3.91 6.43
CA GLY A 219 -5.19 2.64 5.70
C GLY A 219 -5.17 1.43 6.62
N LYS A 220 -4.28 1.44 7.63
CA LYS A 220 -4.25 0.43 8.69
C LYS A 220 -5.61 0.26 9.40
N MET A 221 -6.26 1.34 9.83
CA MET A 221 -7.54 1.26 10.54
C MET A 221 -8.66 0.73 9.65
N GLN A 222 -8.70 1.14 8.37
CA GLN A 222 -9.64 0.60 7.38
C GLN A 222 -9.39 -0.89 7.15
N LEU A 223 -8.13 -1.30 6.96
CA LEU A 223 -7.76 -2.70 6.78
C LEU A 223 -8.05 -3.54 8.03
N GLU A 224 -7.85 -3.01 9.25
CA GLU A 224 -8.23 -3.68 10.50
C GLU A 224 -9.75 -3.91 10.59
N ALA A 225 -10.56 -2.94 10.14
CA ALA A 225 -12.01 -3.08 10.08
C ALA A 225 -12.44 -4.10 9.02
N LEU A 226 -11.90 -4.01 7.80
CA LEU A 226 -12.19 -4.96 6.71
C LEU A 226 -11.67 -6.38 7.02
N ALA A 227 -10.61 -6.50 7.82
CA ALA A 227 -10.11 -7.76 8.35
C ALA A 227 -11.14 -8.46 9.27
N GLN A 228 -12.18 -7.77 9.75
CA GLN A 228 -13.28 -8.38 10.50
C GLN A 228 -14.45 -8.82 9.61
N SER A 229 -14.43 -8.52 8.31
CA SER A 229 -15.53 -8.78 7.38
C SER A 229 -16.04 -10.24 7.43
N GLY A 230 -17.36 -10.37 7.28
CA GLY A 230 -18.02 -11.66 7.06
C GLY A 230 -17.69 -12.27 5.71
N PHE A 231 -17.26 -11.47 4.73
CA PHE A 231 -16.68 -11.95 3.47
C PHE A 231 -15.21 -12.32 3.69
N ASP A 232 -14.95 -13.62 3.85
CA ASP A 232 -13.67 -14.14 4.32
C ASP A 232 -12.49 -13.90 3.37
N PRO A 233 -12.62 -13.97 2.03
CA PRO A 233 -11.54 -13.60 1.10
C PRO A 233 -11.03 -12.16 1.30
N LEU A 234 -11.93 -11.19 1.50
CA LEU A 234 -11.55 -9.81 1.82
C LEU A 234 -10.86 -9.73 3.18
N SER A 235 -11.45 -10.36 4.21
CA SER A 235 -10.88 -10.41 5.56
C SER A 235 -9.44 -10.95 5.56
N ARG A 236 -9.19 -12.05 4.85
CA ARG A 236 -7.86 -12.68 4.74
C ARG A 236 -6.88 -11.86 3.92
N THR A 237 -7.36 -11.15 2.90
CA THR A 237 -6.55 -10.21 2.10
C THR A 237 -6.05 -9.07 2.98
N CYS A 238 -6.94 -8.40 3.71
CA CYS A 238 -6.58 -7.29 4.59
C CYS A 238 -5.65 -7.72 5.73
N ARG A 239 -5.84 -8.93 6.30
CA ARG A 239 -4.92 -9.47 7.31
C ARG A 239 -3.49 -9.63 6.81
N PHE A 240 -3.31 -10.00 5.53
CA PHE A 240 -1.97 -10.08 4.95
C PHE A 240 -1.40 -8.68 4.72
N MET A 241 -2.18 -7.77 4.11
CA MET A 241 -1.78 -6.37 3.88
C MET A 241 -1.33 -5.66 5.17
N LEU A 242 -1.98 -5.92 6.30
CA LEU A 242 -1.58 -5.37 7.61
C LEU A 242 -0.14 -5.74 8.03
N THR A 243 0.43 -6.82 7.47
CA THR A 243 1.84 -7.20 7.69
C THR A 243 2.79 -6.27 6.94
N GLU A 244 2.40 -5.79 5.77
CA GLU A 244 3.15 -4.83 4.97
C GLU A 244 2.95 -3.40 5.49
N GLU A 245 1.73 -3.02 5.85
CA GLU A 245 1.36 -1.69 6.38
C GLU A 245 2.21 -1.28 7.60
N ALA A 246 2.62 -2.27 8.41
CA ALA A 246 3.52 -2.03 9.54
C ALA A 246 4.88 -1.45 9.12
N HIS A 247 5.38 -1.81 7.93
CA HIS A 247 6.60 -1.25 7.36
C HIS A 247 6.40 0.22 6.97
N HIS A 248 5.27 0.57 6.37
CA HIS A 248 4.99 1.93 5.92
C HIS A 248 4.96 2.90 7.11
N MET A 249 4.23 2.55 8.17
CA MET A 249 4.22 3.31 9.41
C MET A 249 5.62 3.45 10.04
N PHE A 250 6.43 2.38 9.98
CA PHE A 250 7.82 2.43 10.46
C PHE A 250 8.64 3.46 9.66
N VAL A 251 8.49 3.51 8.34
CA VAL A 251 9.19 4.49 7.48
C VAL A 251 8.82 5.91 7.90
N GLY A 252 7.53 6.20 8.06
CA GLY A 252 7.05 7.52 8.46
C GLY A 252 7.52 7.93 9.85
N GLU A 253 7.25 7.11 10.87
CA GLU A 253 7.62 7.41 12.26
C GLU A 253 9.14 7.58 12.42
N ASN A 254 9.92 6.68 11.81
CA ASN A 254 11.38 6.76 11.88
C ASN A 254 11.92 7.99 11.13
N GLY A 255 11.34 8.32 9.97
CA GLY A 255 11.69 9.48 9.18
C GLY A 255 11.49 10.79 9.96
N VAL A 256 10.29 11.02 10.50
CA VAL A 256 9.99 12.19 11.33
C VAL A 256 10.92 12.25 12.55
N ARG A 257 11.13 11.12 13.24
CA ARG A 257 12.03 11.05 14.40
C ARG A 257 13.47 11.42 14.04
N ARG A 258 13.98 11.00 12.88
CA ARG A 258 15.32 11.36 12.40
C ARG A 258 15.44 12.85 12.10
N VAL A 259 14.42 13.47 11.51
CA VAL A 259 14.39 14.91 11.26
C VAL A 259 14.42 15.67 12.59
N ILE A 260 13.55 15.33 13.55
CA ILE A 260 13.52 15.95 14.88
C ILE A 260 14.87 15.80 15.59
N LYS A 261 15.43 14.59 15.59
CA LYS A 261 16.74 14.31 16.22
C LYS A 261 17.83 15.20 15.63
N LYS A 262 17.89 15.32 14.29
CA LYS A 262 18.89 16.15 13.61
C LYS A 262 18.74 17.63 13.98
N THR A 263 17.51 18.14 14.05
CA THR A 263 17.25 19.52 14.49
C THR A 263 17.74 19.75 15.93
N CYS A 264 17.38 18.87 16.86
CA CYS A 264 17.81 18.98 18.26
C CYS A 264 19.35 18.91 18.41
N GLU A 265 20.02 18.02 17.67
CA GLU A 265 21.48 17.93 17.66
C GLU A 265 22.15 19.23 17.20
N MET A 266 21.63 19.85 16.14
CA MET A 266 22.17 21.10 15.60
C MET A 266 21.92 22.28 16.54
N MET A 267 20.72 22.36 17.13
CA MET A 267 20.39 23.35 18.16
C MET A 267 21.35 23.25 19.37
N ASN A 268 21.56 22.05 19.89
CA ASN A 268 22.46 21.83 21.02
C ASN A 268 23.91 22.24 20.69
N LYS A 269 24.41 21.90 19.49
CA LYS A 269 25.75 22.31 19.04
C LYS A 269 25.90 23.83 18.91
N ALA A 270 24.84 24.52 18.52
CA ALA A 270 24.81 25.97 18.36
C ALA A 270 24.45 26.73 19.65
N GLY A 271 24.17 26.03 20.77
CA GLY A 271 23.74 26.64 22.02
C GLY A 271 22.35 27.28 21.96
N ILE A 272 21.49 26.87 21.02
CA ILE A 272 20.12 27.38 20.87
C ILE A 272 19.20 26.53 21.75
N SER A 273 18.69 27.11 22.84
CA SER A 273 17.74 26.45 23.75
C SER A 273 16.27 26.73 23.43
N ASN A 274 15.97 27.84 22.74
CA ASN A 274 14.61 28.21 22.36
C ASN A 274 14.23 27.60 21.00
N PRO A 275 13.28 26.63 20.94
CA PRO A 275 12.87 26.00 19.68
C PRO A 275 12.10 26.95 18.74
N TYR A 276 11.71 28.12 19.22
CA TYR A 276 11.04 29.15 18.43
C TYR A 276 11.99 30.20 17.82
N ASP A 277 13.31 30.07 18.02
CA ASP A 277 14.33 30.87 17.32
C ASP A 277 14.48 30.41 15.86
N ILE A 278 13.38 30.45 15.10
CA ILE A 278 13.22 29.84 13.77
C ILE A 278 14.33 30.25 12.78
N SER A 279 14.67 31.54 12.71
CA SER A 279 15.73 32.03 11.80
C SER A 279 17.06 31.35 12.10
N LYS A 280 17.49 31.38 13.37
CA LYS A 280 18.76 30.78 13.80
C LYS A 280 18.79 29.28 13.55
N ILE A 281 17.67 28.58 13.77
CA ILE A 281 17.58 27.14 13.53
C ILE A 281 17.70 26.83 12.03
N ARG A 282 17.02 27.60 11.18
CA ARG A 282 17.08 27.42 9.72
C ARG A 282 18.45 27.74 9.13
N GLU A 283 19.18 28.71 9.70
CA GLU A 283 20.58 29.00 9.34
C GLU A 283 21.51 27.79 9.56
N LEU A 284 21.13 26.82 10.39
CA LEU A 284 21.86 25.55 10.57
C LEU A 284 21.54 24.49 9.51
N GLY A 285 20.67 24.80 8.54
CA GLY A 285 20.26 23.87 7.48
C GLY A 285 19.35 22.74 7.95
N VAL A 286 18.57 22.95 9.02
CA VAL A 286 17.60 21.98 9.54
C VAL A 286 16.18 22.57 9.57
N ILE A 287 15.17 21.69 9.70
CA ILE A 287 13.76 22.10 9.81
C ILE A 287 13.44 22.41 11.27
N ASP A 288 12.98 23.62 11.56
CA ASP A 288 12.62 24.03 12.91
C ASP A 288 11.43 23.23 13.47
N LEU A 289 11.46 22.94 14.79
CA LEU A 289 10.43 22.12 15.45
C LEU A 289 9.00 22.69 15.28
N PRO A 290 8.76 24.02 15.35
CA PRO A 290 7.44 24.58 15.08
C PRO A 290 6.93 24.29 13.65
N THR A 291 7.81 24.28 12.64
CA THR A 291 7.44 23.92 11.26
C THR A 291 7.13 22.42 11.14
N ILE A 292 7.88 21.55 11.83
CA ILE A 292 7.55 20.12 11.90
C ILE A 292 6.16 19.93 12.55
N GLN A 293 5.87 20.63 13.64
CA GLN A 293 4.55 20.60 14.29
C GLN A 293 3.43 21.06 13.35
N LYS A 294 3.66 22.12 12.56
CA LYS A 294 2.69 22.57 11.55
C LYS A 294 2.40 21.47 10.53
N LYS A 295 3.41 20.73 10.06
CA LYS A 295 3.24 19.59 9.14
C LYS A 295 2.50 18.41 9.78
N ILE A 296 2.61 18.21 11.10
CA ILE A 296 1.82 17.19 11.84
C ILE A 296 0.34 17.60 11.94
N ASN A 297 0.05 18.90 12.01
CA ASN A 297 -1.31 19.42 12.18
C ASN A 297 -2.10 19.52 10.87
N LEU A 298 -1.42 19.50 9.72
CA LEU A 298 -2.01 19.53 8.39
C LEU A 298 -2.53 18.15 8.01
#